data_AF-A0A1B6EKD0-F1
#
_entry.id   AF-A0A1B6EKD0-F1
#
_cell.length_a   1.000
_cell.length_b   1.000
_cell.length_c   1.000
_cell.angle_alpha   90.00
_cell.angle_beta   90.00
_cell.angle_gamma   90.00
#
_symmetry.space_group_name_H-M   'P 1'
#
loop_
_entity.id
_entity.type
_entity.pdbx_description
1 polymer ?
#
loop_
_entity_poly.entity_id
_entity_poly.type
_entity_poly.pdbx_seq_one_letter_code
_entity_poly.pdbx_strand_id
1 'polypeptide(L)'
;GIPTQAKKTLTSNRRHFNKKNLENLKQYLAAQNWEKVTSVSSVEETYTNFSNIIASALNTTCPYKRSRARHNTQRGVVYDTEAMAMKKSFQTAWQKYSQT
;
A
#
# COMPACT_ATOMS: atom_id res chain seq x y z
N GLY A 1 -33.54 13.06 16.06
CA GLY A 1 -32.11 12.68 16.03
C GLY A 1 -31.71 12.37 14.61
N ILE A 2 -30.58 12.91 14.13
CA ILE A 2 -30.08 12.66 12.78
C ILE A 2 -29.39 11.28 12.77
N PRO A 3 -29.69 10.38 11.82
CA PRO A 3 -29.08 9.06 11.80
C PRO A 3 -27.64 9.15 11.28
N THR A 4 -26.68 8.88 12.15
CA THR A 4 -25.26 8.83 11.83
C THR A 4 -24.96 7.59 10.98
N GLN A 5 -24.81 7.76 9.67
CA GLN A 5 -24.44 6.64 8.79
C GLN A 5 -23.06 6.10 9.16
N ALA A 6 -23.01 4.82 9.52
CA ALA A 6 -21.77 4.11 9.81
C ALA A 6 -20.86 4.11 8.57
N LYS A 7 -19.70 4.75 8.68
CA LYS A 7 -18.67 4.77 7.62
C LYS A 7 -18.22 3.34 7.34
N LYS A 8 -18.71 2.72 6.25
CA LYS A 8 -18.21 1.41 5.78
C LYS A 8 -16.72 1.55 5.47
N THR A 9 -15.87 0.95 6.29
CA THR A 9 -14.44 0.84 6.00
C THR A 9 -14.26 -0.04 4.77
N LEU A 10 -13.79 0.55 3.67
CA LEU A 10 -13.37 -0.19 2.48
C LEU A 10 -12.16 -1.05 2.84
N THR A 11 -12.36 -2.36 2.87
CA THR A 11 -11.28 -3.33 3.02
C THR A 11 -10.97 -3.95 1.67
N SER A 12 -9.69 -4.06 1.33
CA SER A 12 -9.22 -4.70 0.10
C SER A 12 -8.37 -5.90 0.44
N ASN A 13 -8.66 -7.04 -0.20
CA ASN A 13 -7.80 -8.22 -0.12
C ASN A 13 -6.76 -8.14 -1.25
N ARG A 14 -5.49 -8.04 -0.88
CA ARG A 14 -4.39 -7.96 -1.86
C ARG A 14 -3.15 -8.66 -1.33
N ARG A 15 -2.29 -9.12 -2.24
CA ARG A 15 -0.95 -9.59 -1.87
C ARG A 15 -0.10 -8.41 -1.43
N HIS A 16 0.69 -8.61 -0.39
CA HIS A 16 1.57 -7.57 0.13
C HIS A 16 2.96 -7.67 -0.53
N PHE A 17 3.16 -6.94 -1.64
CA PHE A 17 4.45 -6.82 -2.32
C PHE A 17 5.32 -5.72 -1.70
N ASN A 18 5.60 -5.84 -0.39
CA ASN A 18 6.55 -4.94 0.26
C ASN A 18 7.99 -5.39 -0.02
N LYS A 19 8.97 -4.50 0.21
CA LYS A 19 10.40 -4.78 -0.04
C LYS A 19 10.87 -6.09 0.58
N LYS A 20 10.55 -6.35 1.86
CA LYS A 20 10.94 -7.58 2.56
C LYS A 20 10.34 -8.83 1.89
N ASN A 21 9.06 -8.79 1.55
CA ASN A 21 8.38 -9.90 0.90
C ASN A 21 8.94 -10.17 -0.50
N LEU A 22 9.31 -9.12 -1.24
CA LEU A 22 9.95 -9.24 -2.55
C LEU A 22 11.38 -9.80 -2.46
N GLU A 23 12.17 -9.41 -1.46
CA GLU A 23 13.48 -10.02 -1.20
C GLU A 23 13.34 -11.50 -0.86
N ASN A 24 12.38 -11.84 0.00
CA ASN A 24 12.07 -13.24 0.31
C ASN A 24 11.62 -14.01 -0.94
N LEU A 25 10.81 -13.41 -1.80
CA LEU A 25 10.39 -14.01 -3.07
C LEU A 25 11.58 -14.28 -3.98
N LYS A 26 12.50 -13.31 -4.11
CA LYS A 26 13.72 -13.46 -4.90
C LYS A 26 14.59 -14.62 -4.38
N GLN A 27 14.83 -14.67 -3.07
CA GLN A 27 15.60 -15.75 -2.44
C GLN A 27 14.91 -17.11 -2.65
N TYR A 28 13.59 -17.17 -2.48
CA TYR A 28 12.82 -18.39 -2.65
C TYR A 28 12.92 -18.91 -4.09
N LEU A 29 12.75 -18.05 -5.09
CA LEU A 29 12.84 -18.41 -6.51
C LEU A 29 14.26 -18.81 -6.94
N ALA A 30 15.28 -18.16 -6.38
CA ALA A 30 16.68 -18.52 -6.64
C ALA A 30 17.02 -19.92 -6.12
N ALA A 31 16.34 -20.38 -5.05
CA ALA A 31 16.52 -21.71 -4.48
C ALA A 31 15.65 -22.79 -5.14
N GLN A 32 14.75 -22.45 -6.07
CA GLN A 32 13.90 -23.44 -6.73
C GLN A 32 14.67 -24.26 -7.77
N ASN A 33 14.30 -25.54 -7.90
CA ASN A 33 14.77 -26.35 -9.02
C ASN A 33 13.96 -26.02 -10.29
N TRP A 34 14.64 -25.43 -11.27
CA TRP A 34 14.06 -25.05 -12.56
C TRP A 34 14.17 -26.12 -13.64
N GLU A 35 14.82 -27.25 -13.38
CA GLU A 35 14.95 -28.36 -14.33
C GLU A 35 13.58 -28.80 -14.85
N LYS A 36 12.57 -28.86 -13.98
CA LYS A 36 11.18 -29.21 -14.34
C LYS A 36 10.51 -28.25 -15.33
N VAL A 37 11.10 -27.08 -15.57
CA VAL A 37 10.64 -26.10 -16.55
C VAL A 37 11.55 -26.14 -17.78
N THR A 38 12.86 -26.32 -17.61
CA THR A 38 13.82 -26.26 -18.72
C THR A 38 14.02 -27.60 -19.45
N SER A 39 13.74 -28.72 -18.81
CA SER A 39 13.96 -30.07 -19.37
C SER A 39 12.74 -30.65 -20.08
N VAL A 40 11.58 -29.99 -19.97
CA VAL A 40 10.31 -30.50 -20.48
C VAL A 40 10.12 -30.02 -21.91
N SER A 41 9.79 -30.94 -22.82
CA SER A 41 9.57 -30.63 -24.24
C SER A 41 8.15 -30.11 -24.52
N SER A 42 7.19 -30.49 -23.68
CA SER A 42 5.81 -30.03 -23.77
C SER A 42 5.67 -28.60 -23.23
N VAL A 43 5.17 -27.69 -24.07
CA VAL A 43 4.91 -26.30 -23.70
C VAL A 43 3.86 -26.22 -22.58
N GLU A 44 2.81 -27.05 -22.67
CA GLU A 44 1.71 -27.07 -21.69
C GLU A 44 2.21 -27.49 -20.31
N GLU A 45 3.05 -28.51 -20.27
CA GLU A 45 3.62 -29.05 -19.04
C GLU A 45 4.67 -28.10 -18.45
N THR A 46 5.50 -27.49 -19.31
CA THR A 46 6.45 -26.44 -18.94
C THR A 46 5.74 -25.26 -18.26
N TYR A 47 4.65 -24.77 -18.88
CA TYR A 47 3.86 -23.69 -18.34
C TYR A 47 3.17 -24.06 -17.02
N THR A 48 2.65 -25.29 -16.94
CA THR A 48 2.03 -25.81 -15.71
C THR A 48 3.05 -25.87 -14.57
N ASN A 49 4.25 -26.40 -14.82
CA ASN A 49 5.32 -26.45 -13.82
C ASN A 49 5.78 -25.07 -13.39
N PHE A 50 5.99 -24.16 -14.35
CA PHE A 50 6.35 -22.78 -14.08
C PHE A 50 5.29 -22.08 -13.21
N SER A 51 4.02 -22.13 -13.63
CA SER A 51 2.91 -21.46 -12.94
C SER A 51 2.73 -22.00 -11.52
N ASN A 52 2.89 -23.31 -11.31
CA ASN A 52 2.83 -23.93 -9.99
C ASN A 52 3.96 -23.43 -9.06
N ILE A 53 5.19 -23.36 -9.58
CA ILE A 53 6.34 -22.83 -8.82
C ILE A 53 6.09 -21.37 -8.42
N ILE A 54 5.66 -20.54 -9.36
CA ILE A 54 5.39 -19.11 -9.09
C ILE A 54 4.23 -18.94 -8.11
N ALA A 55 3.13 -19.68 -8.28
CA ALA A 55 1.98 -19.62 -7.38
C ALA A 55 2.35 -20.01 -5.95
N SER A 56 3.13 -21.08 -5.79
CA SER A 56 3.65 -21.53 -4.49
C SER A 56 4.56 -20.49 -3.84
N ALA A 57 5.50 -19.94 -4.62
CA ALA A 57 6.42 -18.90 -4.15
C ALA A 57 5.66 -17.64 -3.70
N LEU A 58 4.66 -17.21 -4.47
CA LEU A 58 3.81 -16.08 -4.13
C LEU A 58 2.95 -16.33 -2.90
N ASN A 59 2.37 -17.52 -2.74
CA ASN A 59 1.58 -17.87 -1.56
C ASN A 59 2.42 -17.89 -0.29
N THR A 60 3.67 -18.33 -0.39
CA THR A 60 4.60 -18.43 0.74
C THR A 60 5.15 -17.06 1.14
N THR A 61 5.59 -16.25 0.18
CA THR A 61 6.34 -15.00 0.45
C THR A 61 5.48 -13.73 0.39
N CYS A 62 4.42 -13.74 -0.43
CA CYS A 62 3.52 -12.63 -0.69
C CYS A 62 2.06 -13.03 -0.44
N PRO A 63 1.70 -13.40 0.81
CA PRO A 63 0.36 -13.88 1.12
C PRO A 63 -0.69 -12.80 0.91
N TYR A 64 -1.92 -13.23 0.62
CA TYR A 64 -3.09 -12.38 0.62
C TYR A 64 -3.38 -11.93 2.05
N LYS A 65 -3.41 -10.61 2.25
CA LYS A 65 -3.79 -10.03 3.54
C LYS A 65 -4.91 -9.03 3.32
N ARG A 66 -5.91 -9.09 4.21
CA ARG A 66 -6.97 -8.09 4.26
C ARG A 66 -6.34 -6.79 4.75
N SER A 67 -6.24 -5.82 3.85
CA SER A 67 -5.78 -4.48 4.16
C SER A 67 -6.99 -3.56 4.32
N ARG A 68 -7.01 -2.79 5.41
CA ARG A 68 -7.97 -1.69 5.53
C ARG A 68 -7.44 -0.55 4.67
N ALA A 69 -8.29 0.03 3.82
CA ALA A 69 -7.95 1.30 3.19
C ALA A 69 -7.61 2.27 4.32
N ARG A 70 -6.39 2.81 4.32
CA ARG A 70 -6.10 3.94 5.20
C ARG A 70 -7.08 5.01 4.78
N HIS A 71 -7.96 5.43 5.71
CA HIS A 71 -8.68 6.67 5.52
C HIS A 71 -7.61 7.69 5.21
N ASN A 72 -7.66 8.29 4.02
CA ASN A 72 -6.73 9.33 3.65
C ASN A 72 -6.78 10.36 4.78
N THR A 73 -5.72 10.44 5.60
CA THR A 73 -5.63 11.42 6.69
C THR A 73 -5.35 12.81 6.14
N GLN A 74 -5.42 13.00 4.81
CA GLN A 74 -5.96 14.24 4.23
C GLN A 74 -7.46 14.41 4.56
N ARG A 75 -7.90 14.13 5.80
CA ARG A 75 -8.81 15.08 6.40
C ARG A 75 -7.97 16.34 6.43
N GLY A 76 -8.25 17.24 5.47
CA GLY A 76 -7.61 18.53 5.40
C GLY A 76 -7.48 19.04 6.81
N VAL A 77 -6.27 19.53 7.15
CA VAL A 77 -6.03 20.26 8.39
C VAL A 77 -7.30 21.03 8.66
N VAL A 78 -8.05 20.62 9.68
CA VAL A 78 -9.23 21.36 10.11
C VAL A 78 -8.62 22.58 10.76
N TYR A 79 -8.20 23.51 9.90
CA TYR A 79 -7.81 24.82 10.32
C TYR A 79 -9.07 25.38 10.91
N ASP A 80 -9.09 25.45 12.24
CA ASP A 80 -10.08 26.23 12.94
C ASP A 80 -10.08 27.61 12.28
N THR A 81 -11.26 28.05 11.85
CA THR A 81 -11.44 29.37 11.24
C THR A 81 -10.87 30.46 12.14
N GLU A 82 -10.93 30.25 13.46
CA GLU A 82 -10.33 31.11 14.47
C GLU A 82 -8.80 31.11 14.42
N ALA A 83 -8.17 29.94 14.32
CA ALA A 83 -6.71 29.82 14.21
C ALA A 83 -6.16 30.48 12.93
N MET A 84 -6.91 30.42 11.82
CA MET A 84 -6.55 31.11 10.57
C MET A 84 -6.69 32.62 10.68
N ALA A 85 -7.76 33.10 11.32
CA ALA A 85 -7.96 34.52 11.59
C ALA A 85 -6.82 35.08 12.46
N MET A 86 -6.44 34.34 13.52
CA MET A 86 -5.35 34.73 14.41
C MET A 86 -3.98 34.73 13.72
N LYS A 87 -3.70 33.73 12.86
CA LYS A 87 -2.48 33.73 12.06
C LYS A 87 -2.41 34.96 11.13
N LYS A 88 -3.52 35.29 10.47
CA LYS A 88 -3.60 36.43 9.55
C LYS A 88 -3.44 37.77 10.27
N SER A 89 -4.06 37.94 11.44
CA SER A 89 -3.92 39.16 12.23
C SER A 89 -2.47 39.37 12.69
N PHE A 90 -1.82 38.31 13.17
CA PHE A 90 -0.41 38.35 13.56
C PHE A 90 0.50 38.73 12.38
N GLN A 91 0.35 38.07 11.23
CA GLN A 91 1.14 38.36 10.04
C GLN A 91 0.99 39.82 9.58
N THR A 92 -0.23 40.36 9.64
CA THR A 92 -0.51 41.75 9.28
C THR A 92 0.15 42.73 10.25
N ALA A 93 0.07 42.46 11.55
CA ALA A 93 0.70 43.29 12.57
C ALA A 93 2.24 43.27 12.42
N TRP A 94 2.81 42.10 12.19
CA TRP A 94 4.24 41.94 11.97
C TRP A 94 4.75 42.71 10.75
N GLN A 95 4.05 42.62 9.62
CA GLN A 95 4.41 43.35 8.40
C GLN A 95 4.40 44.87 8.59
N LYS A 96 3.45 45.38 9.39
CA LYS A 96 3.40 46.81 9.73
C LYS A 96 4.58 47.22 10.60
N TYR A 97 4.88 46.42 11.63
CA TYR A 97 6.02 46.66 12.51
C TYR A 97 7.35 46.61 11.77
N SER A 98 7.52 45.68 10.82
CA SER A 98 8.77 45.55 10.07
C SER A 98 8.98 46.62 8.99
N GLN A 99 7.96 47.42 8.69
CA GLN A 99 8.01 48.51 7.70
C GLN A 99 8.15 49.90 8.34
N THR A 100 8.11 49.97 9.68
CA THR A 100 8.53 51.12 10.49
C THR A 100 9.95 50.94 10.96
#